data_AF-A0A7S4J9A2-F1
#
_entry.id   AF-A0A7S4J9A2-F1
#
_cell.length_a   1.000
_cell.length_b   1.000
_cell.length_c   1.000
_cell.angle_alpha   90.00
_cell.angle_beta   90.00
_cell.angle_gamma   90.00
#
_symmetry.space_group_name_H-M   'P 1'
#
loop_
_entity.id
_entity.type
_entity.pdbx_description
1 polymer ?
#
loop_
_entity_poly.entity_id
_entity_poly.type
_entity_poly.pdbx_seq_one_letter_code
_entity_poly.pdbx_strand_id
1 'polypeptide(L)'
;FWHALSGLPPTVLGELALKWVELLQTGLPVAALSATVGSLRLSLRERDILHNIYLPWAVQVGKNSTFLMNTYYEGEFETNIHVLRERIGIEPAPDVENWLG
;
A
#
# COMPACT_ATOMS: atom_id res chain seq x y z
N PHE A 1 -4.37 1.33 -9.49
CA PHE A 1 -3.84 -0.05 -9.58
C PHE A 1 -3.29 -0.57 -8.27
N TRP A 2 -2.37 0.12 -7.59
CA TRP A 2 -1.72 -0.46 -6.41
C TRP A 2 -2.66 -0.67 -5.21
N HIS A 3 -3.72 0.12 -5.05
CA HIS A 3 -4.80 -0.20 -4.12
C HIS A 3 -5.48 -1.54 -4.42
N ALA A 4 -5.77 -1.84 -5.68
CA ALA A 4 -6.35 -3.13 -6.06
C ALA A 4 -5.37 -4.28 -5.78
N LEU A 5 -4.10 -4.11 -6.16
CA LEU A 5 -3.06 -5.12 -5.93
C LEU A 5 -2.80 -5.38 -4.45
N SER A 6 -2.69 -4.33 -3.65
CA SER A 6 -2.48 -4.46 -2.20
C SER A 6 -3.75 -4.81 -1.44
N GLY A 7 -4.93 -4.52 -1.98
CA GLY A 7 -6.18 -4.59 -1.20
C GLY A 7 -6.34 -3.45 -0.18
N LEU A 8 -5.47 -2.44 -0.18
CA LEU A 8 -5.62 -1.29 0.71
C LEU A 8 -6.87 -0.47 0.31
N PRO A 9 -7.72 -0.08 1.28
CA PRO A 9 -8.84 0.79 0.98
C PRO A 9 -8.35 2.20 0.62
N PRO A 10 -9.11 2.98 -0.19
CA PRO A 10 -8.77 4.36 -0.55
C PRO A 10 -9.11 5.33 0.60
N THR A 11 -8.65 5.01 1.80
CA THR A 11 -8.74 5.85 2.99
C THR A 11 -7.42 6.57 3.19
N VAL A 12 -7.44 7.61 4.01
CA VAL A 12 -6.25 8.30 4.50
C VAL A 12 -5.14 7.34 4.97
N LEU A 13 -5.53 6.33 5.75
CA LEU A 13 -4.61 5.36 6.32
C LEU A 13 -4.03 4.43 5.24
N GLY A 14 -4.88 4.00 4.30
CA GLY A 14 -4.46 3.19 3.16
C GLY A 14 -3.55 3.94 2.20
N GLU A 15 -3.82 5.21 1.94
CA GLU A 15 -2.95 6.09 1.14
C GLU A 15 -1.57 6.21 1.78
N LEU A 16 -1.50 6.46 3.10
CA LEU A 16 -0.22 6.52 3.80
C LEU A 16 0.56 5.20 3.70
N ALA A 17 -0.11 4.07 3.90
CA ALA A 17 0.52 2.75 3.75
C ALA A 17 1.10 2.55 2.35
N LEU A 18 0.36 2.95 1.30
CA LEU A 18 0.80 2.84 -0.08
C LEU A 18 1.99 3.77 -0.38
N LYS A 19 2.02 4.98 0.19
CA LYS A 19 3.16 5.89 0.07
C LYS A 19 4.43 5.31 0.70
N TRP A 20 4.32 4.53 1.78
CA TRP A 20 5.47 3.83 2.34
C TRP A 20 6.01 2.76 1.40
N VAL A 21 5.13 2.03 0.70
CA VAL A 21 5.56 1.10 -0.37
C VAL A 21 6.29 1.84 -1.48
N GLU A 22 5.73 2.96 -1.96
CA GLU A 22 6.39 3.80 -2.98
C GLU A 22 7.77 4.29 -2.53
N LEU A 23 7.87 4.81 -1.31
CA LEU A 23 9.12 5.30 -0.73
C LEU A 23 10.17 4.18 -0.67
N LEU A 24 9.78 2.97 -0.25
CA LEU A 24 10.67 1.83 -0.16
C LEU A 24 11.17 1.35 -1.52
N GLN A 25 10.34 1.43 -2.55
CA GLN A 25 10.71 0.98 -3.89
C GLN A 25 11.47 2.03 -4.71
N THR A 26 11.11 3.30 -4.58
CA THR A 26 11.60 4.38 -5.45
C THR A 26 12.56 5.33 -4.73
N GLY A 27 12.62 5.29 -3.41
CA GLY A 27 13.29 6.30 -2.59
C GLY A 27 12.53 7.62 -2.48
N LEU A 28 11.37 7.75 -3.12
CA LEU A 28 10.59 8.98 -3.17
C LEU A 28 9.11 8.70 -2.90
N PRO A 29 8.49 9.34 -1.89
CA PRO A 29 7.05 9.31 -1.79
C PRO A 29 6.48 10.25 -2.86
N VAL A 30 5.65 9.74 -3.78
CA VAL A 30 5.02 10.60 -4.78
C VAL A 30 4.15 11.64 -4.04
N ALA A 31 4.10 12.88 -4.56
CA ALA A 31 3.59 14.11 -3.93
C ALA A 31 2.25 14.03 -3.15
N ALA A 32 1.48 12.96 -3.31
CA ALA A 32 0.31 12.64 -2.50
C ALA A 32 0.61 12.59 -0.99
N LEU A 33 1.84 12.32 -0.55
CA LEU A 33 2.18 12.37 0.89
C LEU A 33 1.99 13.79 1.46
N SER A 34 2.35 14.83 0.71
CA SER A 34 2.12 16.24 1.11
C SER A 34 0.63 16.62 1.09
N ALA A 35 -0.13 16.12 0.11
CA ALA A 35 -1.57 16.38 0.00
C ALA A 35 -2.37 15.68 1.12
N THR A 36 -1.98 14.46 1.49
CA THR A 36 -2.59 13.69 2.58
C THR A 36 -2.18 14.23 3.94
N VAL A 37 -0.89 14.46 4.20
CA VAL A 37 -0.42 15.03 5.47
C VAL A 37 -0.95 16.45 5.70
N GLY A 38 -1.08 17.26 4.64
CA GLY A 38 -1.68 18.61 4.72
C GLY A 38 -3.16 18.63 5.10
N SER A 39 -3.85 17.49 5.02
CA SER A 39 -5.27 17.33 5.39
C SER A 39 -5.49 16.45 6.63
N LEU A 40 -4.43 15.97 7.30
CA LEU A 40 -4.52 14.89 8.28
C LEU A 40 -4.29 15.30 9.74
N ARG A 41 -5.24 14.92 10.61
CA ARG A 41 -4.97 14.51 11.98
C ARG A 41 -5.37 13.05 12.13
N LEU A 42 -4.42 12.12 12.04
CA LEU A 42 -4.67 10.73 12.44
C LEU A 42 -4.99 10.68 13.93
N SER A 43 -6.06 9.96 14.29
CA SER A 43 -6.35 9.54 15.65
C SER A 43 -5.22 8.68 16.22
N LEU A 44 -5.18 8.51 17.55
CA LEU A 44 -4.19 7.64 18.19
C LEU A 44 -4.28 6.19 17.68
N ARG A 45 -5.49 5.71 17.41
CA ARG A 45 -5.73 4.36 16.90
C ARG A 45 -5.26 4.19 15.46
N GLU A 46 -5.52 5.15 14.58
CA GLU A 46 -5.01 5.08 13.20
C GLU A 46 -3.48 5.14 13.15
N ARG A 47 -2.84 5.91 14.04
CA ARG A 47 -1.38 5.90 14.17
C ARG A 47 -0.84 4.55 14.60
N ASP A 48 -1.53 3.90 15.55
CA ASP A 48 -1.18 2.57 16.01
C ASP A 48 -1.28 1.54 14.88
N ILE A 49 -2.38 1.54 14.13
CA ILE A 49 -2.56 0.67 12.96
C ILE A 49 -1.48 0.96 11.90
N LEU A 50 -1.22 2.23 11.59
CA LEU A 50 -0.18 2.60 10.63
C LEU A 50 1.16 2.00 11.06
N HIS A 51 1.57 2.25 12.30
CA HIS A 51 2.88 1.90 12.79
C HIS A 51 3.06 0.38 13.00
N ASN A 52 2.06 -0.29 13.55
CA ASN A 52 2.19 -1.68 13.98
C ASN A 52 1.71 -2.69 12.94
N ILE A 53 0.88 -2.27 11.98
CA ILE A 53 0.30 -3.17 10.98
C ILE A 53 0.78 -2.80 9.57
N TYR A 54 0.54 -1.55 9.14
CA TYR A 54 0.81 -1.18 7.75
C TYR A 54 2.27 -0.89 7.43
N LEU A 55 3.06 -0.32 8.35
CA LEU A 55 4.50 -0.14 8.11
C LEU A 55 5.26 -1.47 7.96
N PRO A 56 5.09 -2.46 8.86
CA PRO A 56 5.72 -3.77 8.68
C PRO A 56 5.32 -4.44 7.36
N TRP A 57 4.03 -4.39 7.02
CA TRP A 57 3.53 -4.90 5.75
C TRP A 57 4.15 -4.16 4.55
N ALA A 58 4.22 -2.82 4.59
CA ALA A 58 4.80 -2.02 3.51
C ALA A 58 6.29 -2.34 3.32
N VAL A 59 7.03 -2.56 4.41
CA VAL A 59 8.44 -3.01 4.38
C VAL A 59 8.58 -4.38 3.73
N GLN A 60 7.69 -5.32 4.06
CA GLN A 60 7.66 -6.65 3.44
C GLN A 60 7.40 -6.55 1.94
N VAL A 61 6.36 -5.82 1.53
CA VAL A 61 6.01 -5.64 0.11
C VAL A 61 7.12 -4.90 -0.63
N GLY A 62 7.64 -3.80 -0.08
CA GLY A 62 8.69 -3.01 -0.72
C GLY A 62 9.98 -3.79 -0.98
N LYS A 63 10.30 -4.78 -0.14
CA LYS A 63 11.50 -5.63 -0.29
C LYS A 63 11.29 -6.87 -1.17
N ASN A 64 10.10 -7.47 -1.12
CA ASN A 64 9.86 -8.79 -1.72
C ASN A 64 9.19 -8.70 -3.09
N SER A 65 8.53 -7.58 -3.41
CA SER A 65 7.90 -7.41 -4.71
C SER A 65 8.89 -6.98 -5.79
N THR A 66 8.55 -7.28 -7.04
CA THR A 66 9.20 -6.65 -8.19
C THR A 66 9.01 -5.13 -8.12
N PHE A 67 9.88 -4.36 -8.80
CA PHE A 67 9.70 -2.92 -8.88
C PHE A 67 8.39 -2.57 -9.60
N LEU A 68 7.39 -2.12 -8.85
CA LEU A 68 6.00 -2.06 -9.30
C LEU A 68 5.79 -1.04 -10.43
N MET A 69 6.62 0.00 -10.48
CA MET A 69 6.54 1.02 -11.54
C MET A 69 6.91 0.45 -12.93
N ASN A 70 7.62 -0.67 -13.00
CA ASN A 70 7.98 -1.34 -14.25
C ASN A 70 6.99 -2.43 -14.69
N THR A 71 5.84 -2.56 -14.01
CA THR A 71 4.82 -3.55 -14.38
C THR A 71 3.93 -2.99 -15.50
N TYR A 72 3.73 -3.76 -16.57
CA TYR A 72 2.83 -3.40 -17.67
C TYR A 72 1.37 -3.72 -17.31
N TYR A 73 0.68 -2.79 -16.65
CA TYR A 73 -0.64 -3.05 -16.07
C TYR A 73 -1.75 -3.28 -17.09
N GLU A 74 -1.69 -2.62 -18.24
CA GLU A 74 -2.71 -2.77 -19.29
C GLU A 74 -2.76 -4.19 -19.85
N GLY A 75 -1.63 -4.90 -19.85
CA GLY A 75 -1.56 -6.31 -20.22
C GLY A 75 -2.12 -7.27 -19.18
N GLU A 76 -2.46 -6.78 -17.98
CA GLU A 76 -2.84 -7.60 -16.82
C GLU A 76 -4.32 -7.50 -16.45
N PHE A 77 -5.13 -6.75 -17.20
CA PHE A 77 -6.53 -6.50 -16.85
C PHE A 77 -7.37 -7.78 -16.76
N GLU A 78 -7.08 -8.76 -17.61
CA GLU A 78 -7.75 -10.07 -17.63
C GLU A 78 -7.04 -11.11 -16.74
N THR A 79 -5.88 -10.77 -16.18
CA THR A 79 -5.11 -11.69 -15.33
C THR A 79 -5.80 -11.82 -13.97
N ASN A 80 -5.96 -13.06 -13.50
CA ASN A 80 -6.44 -13.31 -12.14
C ASN A 80 -5.53 -12.60 -11.13
N ILE A 81 -6.14 -11.80 -10.24
CA ILE A 81 -5.40 -10.96 -9.29
C ILE A 81 -4.48 -11.76 -8.36
N HIS A 82 -4.83 -12.99 -7.99
CA HIS A 82 -3.98 -13.84 -7.15
C HIS A 82 -2.72 -14.29 -7.91
N VAL A 83 -2.87 -14.65 -9.19
CA VAL A 83 -1.75 -15.03 -10.06
C VAL A 83 -0.81 -13.84 -10.29
N LEU A 84 -1.38 -12.64 -10.51
CA LEU A 84 -0.58 -11.43 -10.67
C LEU A 84 0.20 -11.10 -9.39
N ARG A 85 -0.46 -11.15 -8.23
CA ARG A 85 0.16 -10.92 -6.90
C ARG A 85 1.34 -11.86 -6.65
N GLU A 86 1.15 -13.15 -6.88
CA GLU A 86 2.21 -14.15 -6.75
C GLU A 86 3.38 -13.84 -7.68
N ARG A 87 3.10 -13.53 -8.96
CA ARG A 87 4.14 -13.22 -9.95
C ARG A 87 4.95 -11.98 -9.61
N ILE A 88 4.32 -10.93 -9.08
CA ILE A 88 4.99 -9.67 -8.74
C ILE A 88 5.42 -9.58 -7.28
N GLY A 89 5.17 -10.61 -6.46
CA GLY A 89 5.60 -10.69 -5.06
C GLY A 89 4.86 -9.75 -4.11
N ILE A 90 3.56 -9.49 -4.34
CA ILE A 90 2.74 -8.68 -3.44
C ILE A 90 1.85 -9.57 -2.57
N GLU A 91 2.06 -9.48 -1.26
CA GLU A 91 1.10 -9.96 -0.26
C GLU A 91 0.03 -8.89 -0.01
N PRO A 92 -1.27 -9.25 0.01
CA PRO A 92 -2.33 -8.32 0.36
C PRO A 92 -2.13 -7.68 1.74
N ALA A 93 -2.57 -6.44 1.89
CA ALA A 93 -2.55 -5.71 3.15
C ALA A 93 -3.49 -6.38 4.16
N PRO A 94 -3.12 -6.39 5.45
CA PRO A 94 -4.01 -6.87 6.50
C PRO A 94 -5.32 -6.08 6.52
N ASP A 95 -6.44 -6.79 6.72
CA ASP A 95 -7.73 -6.17 6.97
C ASP A 95 -7.77 -5.60 8.40
N VAL A 96 -8.04 -4.30 8.48
CA VAL A 96 -8.05 -3.54 9.74
C VAL A 96 -9.44 -2.99 10.08
N GLU A 97 -10.50 -3.33 9.33
CA GLU A 97 -11.85 -2.82 9.60
C GLU A 97 -12.31 -3.12 11.03
N ASN A 98 -12.04 -4.33 11.51
CA ASN A 98 -12.37 -4.77 12.87
C ASN A 98 -11.58 -4.02 13.98
N TRP A 99 -10.54 -3.27 13.61
CA TRP A 99 -9.67 -2.56 14.55
C TRP A 99 -10.05 -1.08 14.67
N LEU A 100 -10.84 -0.59 13.73
CA LEU A 100 -11.33 0.79 13.69
C LEU A 100 -12.63 0.99 14.48
N GLY A 101 -13.36 -0.10 14.78
CA GLY A 101 -14.63 -0.13 15.53
C GLY A 101 -14.53 0.03 17.05
#